data_AF-A0A2X5P6H8-F1
#
_entry.id   AF-A0A2X5P6H8-F1
#
_cell.length_a   1.000
_cell.length_b   1.000
_cell.length_c   1.000
_cell.angle_alpha   90.00
_cell.angle_beta   90.00
_cell.angle_gamma   90.00
#
_symmetry.space_group_name_H-M   'P 1'
#
loop_
_entity.id
_entity.type
_entity.pdbx_description
1 polymer ?
#
loop_
_entity_poly.entity_id
_entity_poly.type
_entity_poly.pdbx_seq_one_letter_code
_entity_poly.pdbx_strand_id
1 'polypeptide(L)' 'MGVLCELTNDDGTMARAPEAILFAKQHNMPVVTIEDLIAWRQVHDNRQAV' A
#
# COMPACT_ATOMS: atom_id res chain seq x y z
N MET A 1 6.13 15.71 -1.53
CA MET A 1 5.03 15.72 -2.51
C MET A 1 4.91 14.32 -3.05
N GLY A 2 3.71 13.72 -3.01
CA GLY A 2 3.45 12.38 -3.52
C GLY A 2 2.19 12.38 -4.35
N VAL A 3 2.09 11.44 -5.29
CA VAL A 3 0.87 11.18 -6.07
C VAL A 3 0.25 9.87 -5.62
N LEU A 4 -1.07 9.81 -5.65
CA LEU A 4 -1.84 8.62 -5.31
C LEU A 4 -2.99 8.50 -6.30
N CYS A 5 -3.24 7.27 -6.74
CA CYS A 5 -4.44 6.89 -7.48
C CYS A 5 -4.85 5.47 -7.08
N GLU A 6 -6.14 5.19 -7.24
CA GLU A 6 -6.71 3.86 -7.13
C GLU A 6 -6.32 2.96 -8.32
N LEU A 7 -6.20 1.65 -8.06
CA LEU A 7 -5.99 0.64 -9.09
C LEU A 7 -7.34 0.06 -9.52
N THR A 8 -7.58 0.06 -10.83
CA THR A 8 -8.76 -0.54 -11.46
C THR A 8 -8.33 -1.68 -12.40
N ASN A 9 -9.17 -2.69 -12.53
CA ASN A 9 -9.04 -3.73 -13.54
C ASN A 9 -9.45 -3.17 -14.93
N ASP A 10 -9.11 -3.91 -15.99
CA ASP A 10 -9.43 -3.54 -17.38
C ASP A 10 -10.94 -3.47 -17.66
N ASP A 11 -11.76 -4.19 -16.88
CA ASP A 11 -13.22 -4.16 -16.95
C ASP A 11 -13.85 -2.99 -16.19
N GLY A 12 -13.04 -2.12 -15.60
CA GLY A 12 -13.46 -0.95 -14.82
C GLY A 12 -13.84 -1.25 -13.38
N THR A 13 -13.76 -2.50 -12.93
CA THR A 13 -13.95 -2.83 -11.51
C THR A 13 -12.74 -2.41 -10.68
N MET A 14 -12.94 -2.19 -9.38
CA MET A 14 -11.83 -1.88 -8.47
C MET A 14 -10.96 -3.12 -8.23
N ALA A 15 -9.66 -2.99 -8.43
CA ALA A 15 -8.72 -4.06 -8.09
C ALA A 15 -8.73 -4.32 -6.57
N ARG A 16 -8.79 -5.59 -6.17
CA ARG A 16 -8.69 -5.99 -4.76
C ARG A 16 -7.28 -6.49 -4.48
N ALA A 17 -7.06 -6.99 -3.27
CA ALA A 17 -5.73 -7.42 -2.83
C ALA A 17 -5.09 -8.46 -3.77
N PRO A 18 -5.80 -9.50 -4.25
CA PRO A 18 -5.20 -10.48 -5.16
C PRO A 18 -4.70 -9.85 -6.47
N GLU A 19 -5.50 -8.99 -7.10
CA GLU A 19 -5.16 -8.32 -8.35
C GLU A 19 -4.02 -7.32 -8.15
N ALA A 20 -4.06 -6.54 -7.06
CA ALA A 20 -2.99 -5.60 -6.71
C ALA A 20 -1.64 -6.31 -6.48
N ILE A 21 -1.63 -7.48 -5.84
CA ILE A 21 -0.41 -8.29 -5.63
C ILE A 21 0.14 -8.79 -6.97
N LEU A 22 -0.73 -9.24 -7.88
CA LEU A 22 -0.31 -9.69 -9.21
C LEU A 22 0.28 -8.54 -10.02
N PHE A 23 -0.40 -7.39 -10.05
CA PHE A 23 0.07 -6.18 -10.72
C PHE A 23 1.42 -5.73 -10.17
N ALA A 24 1.55 -5.65 -8.84
CA ALA A 24 2.78 -5.24 -8.20
C ALA A 24 3.96 -6.18 -8.53
N LYS A 25 3.73 -7.49 -8.60
CA LYS A 25 4.75 -8.46 -9.05
C LYS A 25 5.18 -8.23 -10.50
N GLN A 26 4.23 -7.99 -11.40
CA GLN A 26 4.53 -7.74 -12.83
C GLN A 26 5.37 -6.48 -13.03
N HIS A 27 5.15 -5.46 -12.20
CA HIS A 27 5.84 -4.16 -12.29
C HIS A 27 7.00 -3.99 -11.30
N ASN A 28 7.36 -5.05 -10.56
CA ASN A 28 8.40 -5.03 -9.53
C ASN A 28 8.20 -3.91 -8.48
N MET A 29 6.94 -3.73 -8.04
CA MET A 29 6.55 -2.75 -7.03
C MET A 29 6.33 -3.44 -5.68
N PRO A 30 6.73 -2.81 -4.56
CA PRO A 30 6.41 -3.32 -3.23
C PRO A 30 4.91 -3.13 -2.93
N VAL A 31 4.33 -4.09 -2.22
CA VAL A 31 2.99 -3.98 -1.63
C VAL A 31 3.15 -3.78 -0.13
N VAL A 32 2.47 -2.77 0.40
CA VAL A 32 2.46 -2.46 1.83
C VAL A 32 1.03 -2.16 2.26
N THR A 33 0.69 -2.56 3.48
CA THR A 33 -0.62 -2.23 4.08
C THR A 33 -0.49 -1.06 5.04
N ILE A 34 -1.63 -0.42 5.35
CA ILE A 34 -1.67 0.61 6.41
C ILE A 34 -1.28 0.01 7.77
N GLU A 35 -1.62 -1.26 8.03
CA GLU A 35 -1.24 -1.96 9.26
C GLU A 35 0.28 -2.10 9.39
N ASP A 36 0.97 -2.47 8.31
CA ASP A 36 2.44 -2.54 8.27
C ASP A 36 3.06 -1.18 8.59
N LEU A 37 2.50 -0.10 8.01
CA LEU A 37 2.97 1.26 8.28
C LEU A 37 2.73 1.67 9.73
N ILE A 38 1.59 1.31 10.33
CA ILE A 38 1.31 1.58 11.74
C ILE A 38 2.33 0.84 12.62
N ALA A 39 2.53 -0.45 12.39
CA ALA A 39 3.49 -1.27 13.16
C ALA A 39 4.91 -0.73 13.03
N TRP A 40 5.33 -0.35 11.81
CA TRP A 40 6.66 0.24 11.58
C TRP A 40 6.82 1.54 12.35
N ARG A 41 5.83 2.43 12.30
CA ARG A 41 5.86 3.72 12.98
C ARG A 41 5.88 3.60 14.50
N GLN A 42 5.22 2.61 15.08
CA GLN A 42 5.28 2.38 16.54
C GLN A 42 6.70 2.11 17.03
N VAL A 43 7.54 1.47 16.21
CA VAL A 43 8.92 1.14 16.56
C VAL A 43 9.90 2.28 16.22
N HIS A 44 9.62 3.07 15.19
CA HIS A 44 10.59 4.01 14.61
C HIS A 44 10.24 5.49 14.78
N ASP A 45 8.97 5.84 15.05
CA ASP A 45 8.60 7.22 15.35
C ASP A 45 9.02 7.54 16.78
N ASN A 46 9.91 8.52 16.96
CA ASN A 46 10.25 9.13 18.25
C ASN A 46 9.11 10.01 18.78
N ARG A 47 7.88 9.49 18.82
CA ARG A 47 6.77 10.18 19.45
C ARG A 47 6.84 9.89 20.95
N GLN A 48 7.37 10.85 21.71
CA GLN A 48 7.03 10.95 23.12
C GLN A 48 5.49 10.97 23.19
N ALA A 49 4.92 9.97 23.83
CA ALA A 49 3.50 9.94 24.12
C ALA A 49 3.15 11.24 24.87
N VAL A 50 2.30 12.06 24.25
CA VAL A 50 1.61 13.16 24.93
C VAL A 50 0.34 12.60 25.53
#